data_AF-A0A2N2XYE3-F1
#
_entry.id   AF-A0A2N2XYE3-F1
#
_cell.length_a   1.000
_cell.length_b   1.000
_cell.length_c   1.000
_cell.angle_alpha   90.00
_cell.angle_beta   90.00
_cell.angle_gamma   90.00
#
_symmetry.space_group_name_H-M   'P 1'
#
loop_
_entity.id
_entity.type
_entity.pdbx_description
1 polymer ?
#
loop_
_entity_poly.entity_id
_entity_poly.type
_entity_poly.pdbx_seq_one_letter_code
_entity_poly.pdbx_strand_id
1 'polypeptide(L)'
;MKVMKKELMLITVCLFLASCIFPTLASAQCNKKKYCAENFGDYDYNSQSSFASLAPGDTSRANVVLYANQTYRIFVCADPSLGDVKYQVILPERKTSRRIDQIKKDTVVTYKTDEYGEYMYDDLGNMVVQSKTVVVDTTWITERFTFEKVLYDNKNNKSGKPYFEYAPKKSGRLQVKIQVPGGDPENQSCVNIYVGRKVIGSKNFQKQARYNEN
;
A
#
# COMPACT_ATOMS: atom_id res chain seq x y z
N MET A 1 37.77 62.65 18.22
CA MET A 1 37.65 61.19 18.44
C MET A 1 36.36 60.70 19.15
N LYS A 2 35.39 61.57 19.50
CA LYS A 2 34.11 61.14 20.14
C LYS A 2 32.95 60.91 19.16
N VAL A 3 33.00 61.48 17.95
CA VAL A 3 31.89 61.43 16.98
C VAL A 3 31.79 60.07 16.26
N MET A 4 32.93 59.45 15.90
CA MET A 4 32.95 58.13 15.24
C MET A 4 32.35 56.99 16.09
N LYS A 5 32.37 57.09 17.43
CA LYS A 5 31.81 56.05 18.31
C LYS A 5 30.27 56.05 18.32
N LYS A 6 29.62 57.20 18.05
CA LYS A 6 28.16 57.32 18.04
C LYS A 6 27.54 56.72 16.76
N GLU A 7 28.13 57.02 15.61
CA GLU A 7 27.74 56.42 14.32
C GLU A 7 27.96 54.91 14.30
N LEU A 8 29.11 54.44 14.82
CA LEU A 8 29.42 53.01 14.91
C LEU A 8 28.46 52.27 15.85
N MET A 9 28.06 52.89 16.96
CA MET A 9 27.09 52.32 17.90
C MET A 9 25.67 52.27 17.30
N LEU A 10 25.26 53.29 16.54
CA LEU A 10 23.98 53.34 15.86
C LEU A 10 23.86 52.24 14.79
N ILE A 11 24.92 52.01 14.02
CA ILE A 11 24.96 50.97 12.98
C ILE A 11 24.85 49.56 13.60
N THR A 12 25.54 49.29 14.71
CA THR A 12 25.41 48.01 15.42
C THR A 12 24.01 47.77 16.00
N VAL A 13 23.33 48.82 16.49
CA VAL A 13 21.95 48.71 16.99
C VAL A 13 20.97 48.44 15.83
N CYS A 14 21.13 49.11 14.69
CA CYS A 14 20.32 48.85 13.50
C CYS A 14 20.55 47.44 12.93
N LEU A 15 21.78 46.93 12.96
CA LEU A 15 22.10 45.56 12.52
C LEU A 15 21.50 44.50 13.46
N PHE A 16 21.45 44.78 14.77
CA PHE A 16 20.80 43.91 15.74
C PHE A 16 19.28 43.91 15.58
N LEU A 17 18.67 45.08 15.34
CA LEU A 17 17.22 45.22 15.13
C LEU A 17 16.73 44.56 13.82
N ALA A 18 17.56 44.53 12.78
CA ALA A 18 17.25 43.87 11.51
C ALA A 18 17.25 42.33 11.60
N SER A 19 17.96 41.75 12.58
CA SER A 19 18.03 40.30 12.77
C SER A 19 16.79 39.69 13.45
N CYS A 20 15.88 40.53 13.98
CA CYS A 20 14.64 40.10 14.63
C CYS A 20 13.45 39.89 13.67
N ILE A 21 13.63 40.10 12.35
CA ILE A 21 12.55 40.00 11.36
C ILE A 21 12.65 38.72 10.52
N PHE A 22 13.32 37.66 11.00
CA PHE A 22 13.17 36.35 10.36
C PHE A 22 11.80 35.78 10.72
N PRO A 23 10.86 35.67 9.77
CA PRO A 23 9.62 34.96 10.04
C PRO A 23 9.99 33.51 10.34
N THR A 24 9.66 33.05 11.54
CA THR A 24 9.65 31.63 11.86
C THR A 24 8.59 31.00 10.96
N LEU A 25 9.00 30.42 9.84
CA LEU A 25 8.15 29.55 9.03
C LEU A 25 7.72 28.39 9.94
N ALA A 26 6.52 28.51 10.49
CA ALA A 26 5.85 27.45 11.21
C ALA A 26 5.49 26.37 10.19
N SER A 27 6.48 25.54 9.85
CA SER A 27 6.22 24.28 9.17
C SER A 27 5.29 23.47 10.08
N ALA A 28 4.04 23.28 9.65
CA ALA A 28 3.12 22.37 10.30
C ALA A 28 3.67 20.95 10.11
N GLN A 29 4.61 20.55 10.97
CA GLN A 29 5.11 19.19 10.99
C GLN A 29 3.96 18.29 11.44
N CYS A 30 3.53 17.37 10.57
CA CYS A 30 2.55 16.36 10.96
C CYS A 30 3.10 15.57 12.13
N ASN A 31 2.54 15.84 13.31
CA ASN A 31 2.84 15.11 14.53
C ASN A 31 1.72 14.09 14.78
N LYS A 32 1.95 13.11 15.65
CA LYS A 32 0.99 12.11 16.13
C LYS A 32 -0.11 12.75 17.01
N LYS A 33 -0.74 13.83 16.54
CA LYS A 33 -1.93 14.39 17.18
C LYS A 33 -3.01 13.31 17.14
N LYS A 34 -3.58 12.98 18.31
CA LYS A 34 -4.60 11.95 18.46
C LYS A 34 -5.97 12.49 18.00
N TYR A 35 -6.19 12.51 16.69
CA TYR A 35 -7.51 12.73 16.11
C TYR A 35 -8.41 11.49 16.33
N CYS A 36 -9.70 11.72 16.58
CA CYS A 36 -10.72 10.69 16.82
C CYS A 36 -10.43 9.72 17.97
N ALA A 37 -10.06 10.28 19.14
CA ALA A 37 -9.78 9.49 20.33
C ALA A 37 -10.98 8.61 20.75
N GLU A 38 -12.22 8.98 20.41
CA GLU A 38 -13.41 8.16 20.71
C GLU A 38 -13.38 6.75 20.09
N ASN A 39 -12.65 6.57 18.99
CA ASN A 39 -12.63 5.30 18.24
C ASN A 39 -11.59 4.29 18.78
N PHE A 40 -10.77 4.70 19.74
CA PHE A 40 -9.60 3.92 20.17
C PHE A 40 -10.03 2.63 20.87
N GLY A 41 -10.98 2.72 21.82
CA GLY A 41 -11.38 1.57 22.65
C GLY A 41 -10.19 0.87 23.32
N ASP A 42 -10.32 -0.42 23.60
CA ASP A 42 -9.30 -1.23 24.30
C ASP A 42 -8.19 -1.78 23.37
N TYR A 43 -7.69 -0.96 22.45
CA TYR A 43 -6.68 -1.33 21.46
C TYR A 43 -5.40 -0.52 21.64
N ASP A 44 -4.25 -1.14 21.43
CA ASP A 44 -2.95 -0.48 21.41
C ASP A 44 -2.56 -0.06 19.99
N TYR A 45 -2.44 1.26 19.78
CA TYR A 45 -2.16 1.89 18.49
C TYR A 45 -0.68 2.26 18.29
N ASN A 46 0.19 1.98 19.25
CA ASN A 46 1.57 2.48 19.22
C ASN A 46 2.47 1.75 18.21
N SER A 47 2.06 0.57 17.73
CA SER A 47 2.96 -0.32 16.98
C SER A 47 2.99 -0.04 15.46
N GLN A 48 1.84 0.22 14.82
CA GLN A 48 1.75 0.27 13.36
C GLN A 48 0.95 1.47 12.82
N SER A 49 0.58 2.41 13.69
CA SER A 49 -0.08 3.64 13.24
C SER A 49 0.91 4.54 12.52
N SER A 50 0.49 5.11 11.39
CA SER A 50 1.29 5.99 10.55
C SER A 50 0.55 7.28 10.26
N PHE A 51 1.26 8.31 9.80
CA PHE A 51 0.65 9.57 9.38
C PHE A 51 1.28 10.04 8.07
N ALA A 52 0.55 10.86 7.33
CA ALA A 52 1.00 11.47 6.08
C ALA A 52 0.46 12.90 5.99
N SER A 53 1.23 13.80 5.38
CA SER A 53 0.73 15.09 4.91
C SER A 53 0.19 14.89 3.50
N LEU A 54 -1.09 15.22 3.27
CA LEU A 54 -1.75 15.05 1.98
C LEU A 54 -2.41 16.37 1.56
N ALA A 55 -2.38 16.66 0.27
CA ALA A 55 -3.14 17.75 -0.33
C ALA A 55 -4.56 17.30 -0.69
N PRO A 56 -5.53 18.21 -0.81
CA PRO A 56 -6.83 17.91 -1.39
C PRO A 56 -6.71 17.28 -2.79
N GLY A 57 -7.44 16.20 -3.02
CA GLY A 57 -7.37 15.38 -4.24
C GLY A 57 -6.33 14.26 -4.23
N ASP A 58 -5.40 14.24 -3.26
CA ASP A 58 -4.39 13.19 -3.19
C ASP A 58 -4.97 11.82 -2.83
N THR A 59 -4.29 10.79 -3.34
CA THR A 59 -4.55 9.39 -2.98
C THR A 59 -3.30 8.78 -2.38
N SER A 60 -3.41 8.16 -1.21
CA SER A 60 -2.30 7.50 -0.53
C SER A 60 -2.63 6.05 -0.20
N ARG A 61 -1.60 5.20 -0.10
CA ARG A 61 -1.73 3.79 0.25
C ARG A 61 -0.72 3.44 1.33
N ALA A 62 -1.19 2.86 2.43
CA ALA A 62 -0.33 2.36 3.50
C ALA A 62 -0.47 0.84 3.65
N ASN A 63 0.66 0.15 3.83
CA ASN A 63 0.68 -1.28 4.08
C ASN A 63 0.62 -1.54 5.59
N VAL A 64 -0.29 -2.41 6.01
CA VAL A 64 -0.45 -2.83 7.41
C VAL A 64 -0.16 -4.32 7.51
N VAL A 65 0.70 -4.72 8.44
CA VAL A 65 1.05 -6.12 8.67
C VAL A 65 0.15 -6.69 9.76
N LEU A 66 -0.54 -7.78 9.47
CA LEU A 66 -1.37 -8.47 10.44
C LEU A 66 -0.78 -9.82 10.82
N TYR A 67 -0.75 -10.10 12.12
CA TYR A 67 -0.40 -11.41 12.66
C TYR A 67 -1.64 -12.25 12.93
N ALA A 68 -1.54 -13.57 12.72
CA ALA A 68 -2.62 -14.51 13.00
C ALA A 68 -3.09 -14.43 14.47
N ASN A 69 -4.38 -14.70 14.69
CA ASN A 69 -5.01 -14.78 16.02
C ASN A 69 -4.94 -13.49 16.87
N GLN A 70 -4.71 -12.34 16.25
CA GLN A 70 -4.79 -11.03 16.92
C GLN A 70 -5.94 -10.24 16.33
N THR A 71 -6.75 -9.59 17.16
CA THR A 71 -7.81 -8.71 16.67
C THR A 71 -7.24 -7.33 16.41
N TYR A 72 -7.40 -6.83 15.20
CA TYR A 72 -7.00 -5.48 14.81
C TYR A 72 -8.21 -4.58 14.63
N ARG A 73 -8.03 -3.30 14.95
CA ARG A 73 -8.96 -2.22 14.61
C ARG A 73 -8.20 -1.20 13.77
N ILE A 74 -8.74 -0.85 12.61
CA ILE A 74 -8.13 0.08 11.66
C ILE A 74 -9.13 1.18 11.33
N PHE A 75 -8.70 2.43 11.41
CA PHE A 75 -9.46 3.58 10.94
C PHE A 75 -8.51 4.70 10.53
N VAL A 76 -9.04 5.66 9.77
CA VAL A 76 -8.30 6.82 9.29
C VAL A 76 -8.97 8.07 9.82
N CYS A 77 -8.18 9.02 10.31
CA CYS A 77 -8.65 10.34 10.71
C CYS A 77 -7.78 11.41 10.08
N ALA A 78 -8.44 12.40 9.51
CA ALA A 78 -7.81 13.55 8.90
C ALA A 78 -8.09 14.80 9.73
N ASP A 79 -7.27 15.83 9.53
CA ASP A 79 -7.60 17.15 9.99
C ASP A 79 -8.91 17.64 9.33
N PRO A 80 -9.83 18.27 10.07
CA PRO A 80 -11.07 18.82 9.52
C PRO A 80 -10.87 19.75 8.31
N SER A 81 -9.70 20.38 8.16
CA SER A 81 -9.39 21.25 7.02
C SER A 81 -9.40 20.53 5.66
N LEU A 82 -9.16 19.21 5.62
CA LEU A 82 -9.19 18.40 4.41
C LEU A 82 -10.60 17.88 4.06
N GLY A 83 -11.58 18.10 4.93
CA GLY A 83 -12.93 17.59 4.79
C GLY A 83 -13.04 16.07 4.94
N ASP A 84 -14.10 15.53 4.35
CA ASP A 84 -14.51 14.14 4.50
C ASP A 84 -13.65 13.17 3.69
N VAL A 85 -12.55 12.70 4.29
CA VAL A 85 -11.65 11.74 3.68
C VAL A 85 -12.31 10.37 3.49
N LYS A 86 -12.21 9.81 2.28
CA LYS A 86 -12.64 8.44 1.97
C LYS A 86 -11.48 7.48 2.22
N TYR A 87 -11.74 6.35 2.86
CA TYR A 87 -10.75 5.30 3.00
C TYR A 87 -11.33 3.90 2.82
N GLN A 88 -10.49 3.01 2.30
CA GLN A 88 -10.81 1.62 2.05
C GLN A 88 -9.72 0.71 2.63
N VAL A 89 -10.12 -0.39 3.24
CA VAL A 89 -9.19 -1.44 3.67
C VAL A 89 -9.27 -2.58 2.67
N ILE A 90 -8.14 -2.91 2.06
CA ILE A 90 -8.02 -3.81 0.91
C ILE A 90 -7.14 -5.00 1.29
N LEU A 91 -7.58 -6.20 0.96
CA LEU A 91 -6.79 -7.42 1.00
C LEU A 91 -6.24 -7.71 -0.40
N PRO A 92 -4.92 -7.61 -0.64
CA PRO A 92 -4.31 -8.02 -1.89
C PRO A 92 -4.25 -9.56 -1.98
N GLU A 93 -5.02 -10.16 -2.88
CA GLU A 93 -5.02 -11.60 -3.14
C GLU A 93 -4.22 -11.90 -4.40
N ARG A 94 -3.16 -12.72 -4.26
CA ARG A 94 -2.40 -13.21 -5.41
C ARG A 94 -3.08 -14.45 -5.98
N LYS A 95 -3.43 -14.42 -7.26
CA LYS A 95 -3.96 -15.57 -8.00
C LYS A 95 -3.01 -15.91 -9.14
N THR A 96 -2.84 -17.20 -9.35
CA THR A 96 -2.07 -17.73 -10.48
C THR A 96 -3.04 -18.40 -11.43
N SER A 97 -2.98 -18.03 -12.71
CA SER A 97 -3.77 -18.64 -13.77
C SER A 97 -2.85 -19.26 -14.80
N ARG A 98 -3.20 -20.45 -15.30
CA ARG A 98 -2.53 -21.08 -16.44
C ARG A 98 -3.41 -20.87 -17.66
N ARG A 99 -2.86 -20.23 -18.69
CA ARG A 99 -3.52 -20.11 -19.99
C ARG A 99 -2.67 -20.76 -21.06
N ILE A 100 -3.33 -21.26 -22.11
CA ILE A 100 -2.65 -21.75 -23.30
C ILE A 100 -2.05 -20.53 -24.00
N ASP A 101 -0.75 -20.55 -24.21
CA ASP A 101 -0.03 -19.48 -24.90
C ASP A 101 -0.11 -19.70 -26.40
N GLN A 102 0.34 -20.88 -26.85
CA GLN A 102 0.39 -21.25 -28.26
C GLN A 102 0.16 -22.75 -28.44
N ILE A 103 -0.50 -23.11 -29.54
CA ILE A 103 -0.65 -24.50 -29.99
C ILE A 103 0.18 -24.64 -31.26
N LYS A 104 1.36 -25.23 -31.16
CA LYS A 104 2.25 -25.50 -32.27
C LYS A 104 1.79 -26.79 -32.96
N LYS A 105 1.65 -26.76 -34.29
CA LYS A 105 1.28 -27.93 -35.09
C LYS A 105 2.40 -28.20 -36.08
N ASP A 106 3.17 -29.25 -35.86
CA ASP A 106 4.28 -29.65 -36.73
C ASP A 106 3.85 -30.90 -37.50
N THR A 107 4.05 -30.90 -38.82
CA THR A 107 3.76 -32.07 -39.67
C THR A 107 5.01 -32.90 -39.78
N VAL A 108 5.02 -34.07 -39.15
CA VAL A 108 6.11 -35.03 -39.24
C VAL A 108 5.78 -36.02 -40.34
N VAL A 109 6.60 -36.02 -41.39
CA VAL A 109 6.49 -36.96 -42.51
C VAL A 109 7.32 -38.19 -42.17
N THR A 110 6.67 -39.34 -42.10
CA THR A 110 7.35 -40.64 -41.95
C THR A 110 7.53 -41.22 -43.35
N TYR A 111 8.75 -41.58 -43.72
CA TYR A 111 9.08 -42.18 -45.02
C TYR A 111 9.13 -43.71 -44.90
N LYS A 112 8.74 -44.42 -45.98
CA LYS A 112 8.81 -45.88 -46.01
C LYS A 112 10.27 -46.33 -46.07
N THR A 113 10.57 -47.36 -45.29
CA THR A 113 11.87 -48.05 -45.30
C THR A 113 11.70 -49.49 -45.78
N ASP A 114 12.74 -50.04 -46.38
CA ASP A 114 12.79 -51.44 -46.81
C ASP A 114 13.20 -52.39 -45.68
N GLU A 115 13.34 -53.69 -45.97
CA GLU A 115 13.67 -54.74 -44.99
C GLU A 115 15.06 -54.56 -44.33
N TYR A 116 15.95 -53.75 -44.93
CA TYR A 116 17.28 -53.44 -44.42
C TYR A 116 17.34 -52.06 -43.73
N GLY A 117 16.22 -51.32 -43.70
CA GLY A 117 16.11 -50.02 -43.05
C GLY A 117 16.48 -48.82 -43.92
N GLU A 118 16.68 -49.02 -45.23
CA GLU A 118 16.98 -47.93 -46.17
C GLU A 118 15.70 -47.26 -46.68
N TYR A 119 15.74 -45.96 -46.97
CA TYR A 119 14.58 -45.23 -47.48
C TYR A 119 14.21 -45.68 -48.90
N MET A 120 12.93 -45.97 -49.13
CA MET A 120 12.44 -46.32 -50.47
C MET A 120 12.25 -45.05 -51.32
N TYR A 121 12.65 -45.12 -52.58
CA TYR A 121 12.44 -44.07 -53.58
C TYR A 121 11.42 -44.50 -54.64
N ASP A 122 10.65 -43.55 -55.14
CA ASP A 122 9.76 -43.75 -56.29
C ASP A 122 10.54 -43.75 -57.62
N ASP A 123 9.84 -44.03 -58.71
CA ASP A 123 10.42 -44.12 -60.07
C ASP A 123 11.00 -42.77 -60.56
N LEU A 124 10.75 -41.67 -59.85
CA LEU A 124 11.24 -40.32 -60.11
C LEU A 124 12.40 -39.93 -59.18
N GLY A 125 12.85 -40.85 -58.31
CA GLY A 125 13.94 -40.64 -57.37
C GLY A 125 13.57 -39.88 -56.09
N ASN A 126 12.28 -39.74 -55.75
CA ASN A 126 11.82 -39.07 -54.52
C ASN A 126 11.48 -40.10 -53.43
N MET A 127 11.73 -39.78 -52.15
CA MET A 127 11.40 -40.68 -51.03
C MET A 127 9.90 -40.94 -50.92
N VAL A 128 9.49 -42.22 -50.78
CA VAL A 128 8.10 -42.63 -50.64
C VAL A 128 7.58 -42.28 -49.24
N VAL A 129 6.58 -41.40 -49.17
CA VAL A 129 5.93 -41.01 -47.92
C VAL A 129 5.04 -42.15 -47.40
N GLN A 130 5.29 -42.62 -46.19
CA GLN A 130 4.48 -43.63 -45.50
C GLN A 130 3.25 -43.01 -44.84
N SER A 131 3.46 -41.94 -44.07
CA SER A 131 2.38 -41.22 -43.41
C SER A 131 2.79 -39.78 -43.13
N LYS A 132 1.79 -38.90 -43.03
CA LYS A 132 1.95 -37.54 -42.51
C LYS A 132 1.20 -37.48 -41.20
N THR A 133 1.94 -37.39 -40.10
CA THR A 133 1.34 -37.27 -38.77
C THR A 133 1.48 -35.83 -38.31
N VAL A 134 0.38 -35.21 -37.90
CA VAL A 134 0.41 -33.87 -37.31
C VAL A 134 0.61 -34.03 -35.81
N VAL A 135 1.76 -33.58 -35.31
CA VAL A 135 2.05 -33.51 -33.88
C VAL A 135 1.59 -32.15 -33.37
N VAL A 136 0.85 -32.15 -32.27
CA VAL A 136 0.28 -30.94 -31.67
C VAL A 136 0.88 -30.72 -30.30
N ASP A 137 1.70 -29.68 -30.18
CA ASP A 137 2.35 -29.28 -28.93
C ASP A 137 1.69 -28.02 -28.36
N THR A 138 1.22 -28.11 -27.12
CA THR A 138 0.57 -26.98 -26.44
C THR A 138 1.52 -26.36 -25.42
N THR A 139 1.89 -25.10 -25.65
CA THR A 139 2.70 -24.30 -24.72
C THR A 139 1.79 -23.60 -23.71
N TRP A 140 2.10 -23.75 -22.43
CA TRP A 140 1.33 -23.16 -21.33
C TRP A 140 2.11 -22.00 -20.70
N ILE A 141 1.48 -20.83 -20.56
CA ILE A 141 2.02 -19.71 -19.79
C ILE A 141 1.33 -19.61 -18.43
N THR A 142 2.13 -19.33 -17.40
CA THR A 142 1.65 -19.11 -16.03
C THR A 142 1.66 -17.63 -15.73
N GLU A 143 0.48 -17.04 -15.56
CA GLU A 143 0.32 -15.64 -15.24
C GLU A 143 -0.02 -15.45 -13.77
N ARG A 144 0.58 -14.43 -13.15
CA ARG A 144 0.37 -14.08 -11.74
C ARG A 144 -0.29 -12.71 -11.67
N PHE A 145 -1.50 -12.67 -11.15
CA PHE A 145 -2.28 -11.44 -10.98
C PHE A 145 -2.50 -11.16 -9.50
N THR A 146 -2.48 -9.88 -9.12
CA THR A 146 -2.88 -9.45 -7.77
C THR A 146 -4.23 -8.77 -7.87
N PHE A 147 -5.24 -9.33 -7.20
CA PHE A 147 -6.58 -8.77 -7.11
C PHE A 147 -6.74 -8.00 -5.81
N GLU A 148 -7.34 -6.82 -5.89
CA GLU A 148 -7.65 -5.98 -4.72
C GLU A 148 -9.05 -6.30 -4.22
N LYS A 149 -9.16 -7.00 -3.09
CA LYS A 149 -10.45 -7.26 -2.45
C LYS A 149 -10.72 -6.22 -1.37
N VAL A 150 -11.71 -5.37 -1.57
CA VAL A 150 -12.13 -4.39 -0.55
C VAL A 150 -12.84 -5.10 0.59
N LEU A 151 -12.29 -5.02 1.81
CA LEU A 151 -12.88 -5.55 3.03
C LEU A 151 -13.75 -4.51 3.75
N TYR A 152 -13.43 -3.23 3.59
CA TYR A 152 -14.11 -2.11 4.24
C TYR A 152 -14.01 -0.84 3.40
N ASP A 153 -15.08 -0.05 3.39
CA ASP A 153 -15.16 1.28 2.77
C ASP A 153 -15.95 2.18 3.71
N ASN A 154 -15.35 3.27 4.20
CA ASN A 154 -15.98 4.13 5.20
C ASN A 154 -17.25 4.84 4.72
N LYS A 155 -17.40 5.09 3.41
CA LYS A 155 -18.59 5.75 2.85
C LYS A 155 -19.72 4.77 2.53
N ASN A 156 -19.38 3.52 2.21
CA ASN A 156 -20.36 2.48 1.81
C ASN A 156 -20.53 1.36 2.84
N ASN A 157 -20.10 1.58 4.09
CA ASN A 157 -20.10 0.54 5.11
C ASN A 157 -21.52 0.24 5.64
N LYS A 158 -21.92 -1.03 5.60
CA LYS A 158 -23.20 -1.51 6.14
C LYS A 158 -23.27 -1.52 7.67
N SER A 159 -22.12 -1.58 8.37
CA SER A 159 -22.09 -1.70 9.83
C SER A 159 -22.25 -0.37 10.58
N GLY A 160 -22.20 0.77 9.89
CA GLY A 160 -22.31 2.11 10.50
C GLY A 160 -21.14 2.50 11.42
N LYS A 161 -20.18 1.59 11.66
CA LYS A 161 -19.01 1.86 12.50
C LYS A 161 -17.96 2.67 11.74
N PRO A 162 -17.34 3.68 12.36
CA PRO A 162 -16.29 4.50 11.73
C PRO A 162 -14.93 3.79 11.62
N TYR A 163 -14.85 2.52 12.03
CA TYR A 163 -13.64 1.71 12.04
C TYR A 163 -13.89 0.30 11.48
N PHE A 164 -12.82 -0.32 10.99
CA PHE A 164 -12.78 -1.71 10.56
C PHE A 164 -12.17 -2.60 11.64
N GLU A 165 -12.86 -3.68 12.02
CA GLU A 165 -12.33 -4.69 12.92
C GLU A 165 -12.14 -6.02 12.21
N TYR A 166 -10.96 -6.62 12.40
CA TYR A 166 -10.63 -7.88 11.75
C TYR A 166 -9.68 -8.74 12.58
N ALA A 167 -9.98 -10.02 12.66
CA ALA A 167 -9.12 -11.03 13.25
C ALA A 167 -8.68 -12.02 12.15
N PRO A 168 -7.45 -11.91 11.62
CA PRO A 168 -6.99 -12.79 10.56
C PRO A 168 -6.71 -14.20 11.08
N LYS A 169 -7.13 -15.21 10.30
CA LYS A 169 -6.77 -16.62 10.56
C LYS A 169 -5.31 -16.93 10.22
N LYS A 170 -4.72 -16.18 9.29
CA LYS A 170 -3.32 -16.33 8.85
C LYS A 170 -2.66 -14.96 8.80
N SER A 171 -1.38 -14.89 9.14
CA SER A 171 -0.60 -13.66 9.02
C SER A 171 -0.56 -13.19 7.58
N GLY A 172 -0.63 -11.87 7.37
CA GLY A 172 -0.76 -11.29 6.05
C GLY A 172 -0.56 -9.79 6.05
N ARG A 173 -0.92 -9.16 4.94
CA ARG A 173 -0.86 -7.70 4.78
C ARG A 173 -2.18 -7.18 4.27
N LEU A 174 -2.63 -6.06 4.81
CA LEU A 174 -3.71 -5.25 4.27
C LEU A 174 -3.14 -3.95 3.70
N GLN A 175 -3.88 -3.35 2.80
CA GLN A 175 -3.61 -2.02 2.27
C GLN A 175 -4.73 -1.07 2.69
N VAL A 176 -4.37 0.02 3.33
CA VAL A 176 -5.30 1.12 3.62
C VAL A 176 -5.13 2.15 2.51
N LYS A 177 -6.14 2.26 1.65
CA LYS A 177 -6.20 3.27 0.58
C LYS A 177 -6.98 4.46 1.09
N ILE A 178 -6.40 5.65 0.99
CA ILE A 178 -6.96 6.92 1.41
C ILE A 178 -7.16 7.77 0.16
N GLN A 179 -8.29 8.46 0.08
CA GLN A 179 -8.61 9.42 -0.95
C GLN A 179 -9.15 10.69 -0.29
N VAL A 180 -8.39 11.77 -0.43
CA VAL A 180 -8.78 13.09 0.06
C VAL A 180 -9.73 13.74 -0.96
N PRO A 181 -10.85 14.37 -0.53
CA PRO A 181 -11.73 15.06 -1.47
C PRO A 181 -10.99 16.19 -2.19
N GLY A 182 -11.50 16.59 -3.35
CA GLY A 182 -10.95 17.72 -4.11
C GLY A 182 -11.11 19.04 -3.35
N GLY A 183 -10.14 19.93 -3.51
CA GLY A 183 -10.08 21.23 -2.87
C GLY A 183 -8.87 22.01 -3.35
N ASP A 184 -8.47 23.03 -2.59
CA ASP A 184 -7.31 23.84 -2.90
C ASP A 184 -5.99 23.08 -2.59
N PRO A 185 -5.11 22.85 -3.58
CA PRO A 185 -3.88 22.07 -3.40
C PRO A 185 -2.88 22.71 -2.42
N GLU A 186 -3.00 24.00 -2.11
CA GLU A 186 -2.13 24.67 -1.13
C GLU A 186 -2.49 24.29 0.32
N ASN A 187 -3.70 23.81 0.56
CA ASN A 187 -4.19 23.43 1.89
C ASN A 187 -3.79 22.00 2.29
N GLN A 188 -2.49 21.74 2.35
CA GLN A 188 -1.97 20.46 2.84
C GLN A 188 -2.24 20.29 4.34
N SER A 189 -2.67 19.09 4.73
CA SER A 189 -2.87 18.78 6.14
C SER A 189 -2.63 17.31 6.45
N CYS A 190 -2.74 16.96 7.73
CA CYS A 190 -2.33 15.66 8.23
C CYS A 190 -3.47 14.64 8.19
N VAL A 191 -3.13 13.44 7.74
CA VAL A 191 -3.98 12.25 7.79
C VAL A 191 -3.27 11.16 8.59
N ASN A 192 -3.94 10.67 9.63
CA ASN A 192 -3.46 9.62 10.52
C ASN A 192 -4.18 8.31 10.22
N ILE A 193 -3.40 7.25 10.10
CA ILE A 193 -3.85 5.87 9.95
C ILE A 193 -3.61 5.17 11.27
N TYR A 194 -4.69 4.85 11.96
CA TYR A 194 -4.64 4.16 13.23
C TYR A 194 -4.76 2.66 13.01
N VAL A 195 -3.75 1.93 13.49
CA VAL A 195 -3.73 0.46 13.48
C VAL A 195 -3.58 -0.02 14.92
N GLY A 196 -4.72 -0.36 15.51
CA GLY A 196 -4.82 -0.85 16.87
C GLY A 196 -4.77 -2.36 16.93
N ARG A 197 -4.00 -2.92 17.85
CA ARG A 197 -4.07 -4.34 18.21
C ARG A 197 -4.79 -4.47 19.55
N LYS A 198 -5.77 -5.38 19.64
CA LYS A 198 -6.45 -5.66 20.90
C LYS A 198 -5.44 -6.24 21.89
N VAL A 199 -5.33 -5.62 23.06
CA VAL A 199 -4.46 -6.11 24.12
C VAL A 199 -5.12 -7.33 24.74
N ILE A 200 -4.60 -8.52 24.43
CA ILE A 200 -5.00 -9.74 25.12
C ILE A 200 -4.32 -9.66 26.49
N GLY A 201 -5.03 -9.12 27.48
CA GLY A 201 -4.51 -9.02 28.83
C GLY A 201 -4.12 -10.41 29.33
N SER A 202 -2.82 -10.64 29.56
CA SER A 202 -2.47 -11.55 30.65
C SER A 202 -2.98 -10.85 31.91
N LYS A 203 -3.77 -11.54 32.73
CA LYS A 203 -4.38 -10.96 33.95
C LYS A 203 -3.35 -10.41 34.97
N ASN A 204 -2.06 -10.46 34.67
CA ASN A 204 -0.97 -10.22 35.61
C ASN A 204 -0.08 -9.00 35.27
N PHE A 205 -0.31 -8.25 34.18
CA PHE A 205 0.58 -7.14 33.81
C PHE A 205 -0.04 -5.73 33.85
N GLN A 206 -1.33 -5.59 34.14
CA GLN A 206 -1.99 -4.28 34.25
C GLN A 206 -2.07 -3.78 35.71
N LYS A 207 -0.91 -3.64 36.36
CA LYS A 207 -0.74 -2.78 37.53
C LYS A 207 0.56 -1.99 37.39
N GLN A 208 0.59 -1.02 36.48
CA GLN A 208 1.40 0.20 36.54
C GLN A 208 1.40 0.89 35.17
N ALA A 209 0.32 1.60 34.87
CA ALA A 209 0.33 2.73 33.95
C ALA A 209 -0.94 3.57 34.18
N ARG A 210 -1.21 3.93 35.44
CA ARG A 210 -1.96 5.16 35.67
C ARG A 210 -0.94 6.28 35.51
N TYR A 211 -0.92 6.89 34.33
CA TYR A 211 -0.11 8.07 34.06
C TYR A 211 -0.80 9.24 34.74
N ASN A 212 -0.07 9.94 35.61
CA ASN A 212 -0.52 11.16 36.25
C ASN A 212 -0.73 12.24 35.18
N GLU A 213 -1.91 12.84 35.19
CA GLU A 213 -2.16 14.13 34.54
C GLU A 213 -1.44 15.21 35.37
N ASN A 214 -0.53 15.93 34.73
CA ASN A 214 -0.11 17.30 35.07
C ASN A 214 0.23 18.00 33.75
#